data_AF-A0A3D4TBN9-F1
#
_entry.id   AF-A0A3D4TBN9-F1
#
_cell.length_a   1.000
_cell.length_b   1.000
_cell.length_c   1.000
_cell.angle_alpha   90.00
_cell.angle_beta   90.00
_cell.angle_gamma   90.00
#
_symmetry.space_group_name_H-M   'P 1'
#
loop_
_entity.id
_entity.type
_entity.pdbx_description
1 polymer ?
#
loop_
_entity_poly.entity_id
_entity_poly.type
_entity_poly.pdbx_seq_one_letter_code
_entity_poly.pdbx_strand_id
1 'polypeptide(L)'
;MKYSAGFAPDEHRIQKSQMLNWASRFNICVLLDNHGYDSPHQSKEWLLAVGATASFQPTDTATLDAFMQAHQAKWIFGHISY
;
A
#
# COMPACT_ATOMS: atom_id res chain seq x y z
N MET A 1 -12.72 -12.24 5.83
CA MET A 1 -12.17 -11.02 6.45
C MET A 1 -12.80 -9.80 5.78
N LYS A 2 -13.63 -9.06 6.52
CA LYS A 2 -14.24 -7.81 6.03
C LYS A 2 -13.22 -6.69 6.20
N TYR A 3 -12.81 -6.03 5.13
CA TYR A 3 -11.98 -4.83 5.24
C TYR A 3 -12.91 -3.67 5.61
N SER A 4 -12.94 -3.27 6.88
CA SER A 4 -13.61 -2.04 7.31
C SER A 4 -12.66 -0.88 7.04
N ALA A 5 -13.03 0.04 6.15
CA ALA A 5 -12.37 1.32 6.04
C ALA A 5 -12.73 2.16 7.27
N GLY A 6 -11.81 2.24 8.23
CA GLY A 6 -11.93 3.15 9.37
C GLY A 6 -11.43 4.53 8.97
N PHE A 7 -12.27 5.55 9.11
CA PHE A 7 -11.84 6.95 8.98
C PHE A 7 -11.42 7.44 10.37
N ALA A 8 -10.17 7.88 10.53
CA ALA A 8 -9.75 8.52 11.77
C ALA A 8 -10.40 9.92 11.85
N PRO A 9 -11.06 10.28 12.96
CA PRO A 9 -11.68 11.60 13.12
C PRO A 9 -10.63 12.71 13.05
N ASP A 10 -11.05 13.85 12.48
CA ASP A 10 -10.27 14.99 11.97
C ASP A 10 -9.41 15.74 13.01
N GLU A 11 -9.58 15.47 14.30
CA GLU A 11 -9.05 16.31 15.40
C GLU A 11 -7.51 16.29 15.51
N HIS A 12 -6.84 15.25 15.00
CA HIS A 12 -5.38 15.16 14.99
C HIS A 12 -4.92 14.68 13.62
N ARG A 13 -4.44 15.60 12.77
CA ARG A 13 -3.71 15.27 11.54
C ARG A 13 -2.58 14.29 11.89
N ILE A 14 -2.78 13.01 11.57
CA ILE A 14 -1.75 11.97 11.74
C ILE A 14 -0.50 12.42 10.99
N GLN A 15 0.64 12.47 11.68
CA GLN A 15 1.91 12.80 11.05
C GLN A 15 2.50 11.58 10.34
N LYS A 16 3.16 11.78 9.20
CA LYS A 16 3.88 10.72 8.47
C LYS A 16 4.84 9.93 9.36
N SER A 17 5.53 10.60 10.29
CA SER A 17 6.43 9.98 11.27
C SER A 17 5.70 8.98 12.19
N GLN A 18 4.49 9.31 12.64
CA GLN A 18 3.67 8.44 13.48
C GLN A 18 3.18 7.21 12.70
N MET A 19 2.79 7.40 11.43
CA MET A 19 2.41 6.29 10.55
C MET A 19 3.56 5.31 10.34
N LEU A 20 4.76 5.82 10.05
CA LEU A 20 5.95 5.01 9.85
C LEU A 20 6.42 4.33 11.13
N ASN A 21 6.35 5.02 12.27
CA ASN A 21 6.64 4.42 13.57
C ASN A 21 5.70 3.24 13.86
N TRP A 22 4.39 3.42 13.62
CA TRP A 22 3.43 2.33 13.74
C TRP A 22 3.70 1.19 12.73
N ALA A 23 4.09 1.53 11.49
CA ALA A 23 4.40 0.56 10.45
C ALA A 23 5.67 -0.27 10.74
N SER A 24 6.60 0.25 11.55
CA SER A 24 7.90 -0.38 11.83
C SER A 24 7.80 -1.79 12.44
N ARG A 25 6.66 -2.13 13.05
CA ARG A 25 6.39 -3.48 13.60
C ARG A 25 6.14 -4.54 12.52
N PHE A 26 5.92 -4.15 11.27
CA PHE A 26 5.64 -5.05 10.17
C PHE A 26 6.90 -5.28 9.33
N ASN A 27 7.10 -6.53 8.91
CA ASN A 27 8.29 -6.91 8.13
C ASN A 27 8.30 -6.32 6.71
N ILE A 28 7.12 -6.09 6.13
CA ILE A 28 6.95 -5.51 4.79
C ILE A 28 6.02 -4.30 4.92
N CYS A 29 6.46 -3.17 4.36
CA CYS A 29 5.77 -1.89 4.37
C CYS A 29 5.97 -1.20 3.02
N VAL A 30 4.88 -0.69 2.42
CA VAL A 30 4.90 0.17 1.23
C VAL A 30 4.22 1.49 1.59
N LEU A 31 4.94 2.59 1.37
CA LEU A 31 4.41 3.94 1.49
C LEU A 31 4.43 4.60 0.12
N LEU A 32 3.25 4.95 -0.38
CA LEU A 32 3.08 5.81 -1.55
C LEU A 32 2.79 7.23 -1.04
N ASP A 33 3.71 8.14 -1.33
CA ASP A 33 3.67 9.54 -0.94
C ASP A 33 3.54 10.39 -2.20
N ASN A 34 2.47 11.20 -2.25
CA ASN A 34 2.21 12.08 -3.37
C ASN A 34 3.09 13.35 -3.36
N HIS A 35 3.92 13.57 -2.34
CA HIS A 35 4.86 14.69 -2.22
C HIS A 35 4.27 16.09 -2.46
N GLY A 36 2.95 16.25 -2.27
CA GLY A 36 2.24 17.50 -2.53
C GLY A 36 2.13 17.87 -4.02
N TYR A 37 2.26 16.90 -4.93
CA TYR A 37 1.90 17.11 -6.33
C TYR A 37 0.39 17.33 -6.41
N ASP A 38 -0.01 18.52 -6.85
CA ASP A 38 -1.42 18.85 -7.07
C ASP A 38 -1.81 18.37 -8.47
N SER A 39 -2.67 17.35 -8.55
CA SER A 39 -3.25 16.89 -9.80
C SER A 39 -4.75 16.70 -9.63
N PRO A 40 -5.57 17.11 -10.62
CA PRO A 40 -7.04 17.10 -10.53
C PRO A 40 -7.66 15.71 -10.34
N HIS A 41 -6.88 14.63 -10.50
CA HIS A 41 -7.31 13.25 -10.30
C HIS A 41 -6.77 12.59 -9.02
N GLN A 42 -6.12 13.36 -8.14
CA GLN A 42 -5.53 12.82 -6.91
C GLN A 42 -6.43 13.05 -5.70
N SER A 43 -6.68 11.98 -4.93
CA SER A 43 -7.57 12.01 -3.76
C SER A 43 -6.91 11.56 -2.46
N LYS A 44 -5.63 11.13 -2.50
CA LYS A 44 -4.92 10.56 -1.35
C LYS A 44 -3.46 11.00 -1.35
N GLU A 45 -3.07 11.72 -0.30
CA GLU A 45 -1.69 12.20 -0.11
C GLU A 45 -0.74 11.08 0.31
N TRP A 46 -1.18 10.21 1.22
CA TRP A 46 -0.39 9.10 1.74
C TRP A 46 -1.20 7.81 1.71
N LEU A 47 -0.65 6.77 1.09
CA LEU A 47 -1.17 5.41 1.16
C LEU A 47 -0.11 4.50 1.76
N LEU A 48 -0.41 3.94 2.93
CA LEU A 48 0.46 3.02 3.65
C LEU A 48 -0.17 1.61 3.61
N ALA A 49 0.59 0.64 3.12
CA ALA A 49 0.24 -0.77 3.14
C ALA A 49 1.25 -1.55 3.98
N VAL A 50 0.76 -2.33 4.94
CA VAL A 50 1.56 -3.15 5.86
C VAL A 50 0.93 -4.53 6.04
N GLY A 51 1.73 -5.50 6.46
CA GLY A 51 1.24 -6.85 6.79
C GLY A 51 0.80 -7.62 5.54
N ALA A 52 1.72 -7.78 4.58
CA ALA A 52 1.48 -8.53 3.36
C ALA A 52 0.91 -9.93 3.66
N THR A 53 -0.24 -10.26 3.07
CA THR A 53 -0.88 -11.57 3.20
C THR A 53 -0.41 -12.58 2.14
N ALA A 54 0.18 -12.07 1.07
CA ALA A 54 0.80 -12.83 0.00
C ALA A 54 1.97 -12.01 -0.56
N SER A 55 3.03 -12.67 -1.01
CA SER A 55 4.21 -12.05 -1.61
C SER A 55 4.55 -12.76 -2.90
N PHE A 56 4.93 -12.00 -3.91
CA PHE A 56 5.35 -12.52 -5.20
C PHE A 56 6.78 -12.06 -5.48
N GLN A 57 7.66 -13.01 -5.72
CA GLN A 57 9.04 -12.77 -6.12
C GLN A 57 9.27 -13.48 -7.45
N PRO A 58 9.24 -12.76 -8.58
CA PRO A 58 9.35 -13.39 -9.90
C PRO A 58 10.76 -13.93 -10.13
N THR A 59 10.84 -15.19 -10.55
CA THR A 59 11.99 -15.74 -11.29
C THR A 59 11.80 -15.61 -12.80
N ASP A 60 10.56 -15.40 -13.26
CA ASP A 60 10.17 -15.20 -14.66
C ASP A 60 8.89 -14.33 -14.74
N THR A 61 8.77 -13.52 -15.80
CA THR A 61 7.69 -12.53 -15.96
C THR A 61 6.32 -13.15 -16.25
N ALA A 62 6.26 -14.37 -16.78
CA ALA A 62 5.00 -15.04 -17.12
C ALA A 62 4.16 -15.41 -15.87
N THR A 63 4.78 -15.47 -14.70
CA THR A 63 4.13 -15.89 -13.45
C THR A 63 3.35 -14.77 -12.74
N LEU A 64 3.56 -13.52 -13.15
CA LEU A 64 2.88 -12.36 -12.55
C LEU A 64 1.37 -12.36 -12.85
N ASP A 65 0.98 -12.71 -14.08
CA ASP A 65 -0.42 -12.69 -14.49
C ASP A 65 -1.26 -13.67 -13.67
N ALA A 66 -0.74 -14.88 -13.47
CA ALA A 66 -1.36 -15.89 -12.62
C ALA A 66 -1.49 -15.43 -11.16
N PHE A 67 -0.47 -14.74 -10.62
CA PHE A 67 -0.54 -14.17 -9.28
C PHE A 67 -1.61 -13.08 -9.18
N MET A 68 -1.71 -12.19 -10.17
CA MET A 68 -2.72 -11.13 -10.20
C MET A 68 -4.14 -11.70 -10.30
N GLN A 69 -4.35 -12.73 -11.12
CA GLN A 69 -5.63 -13.43 -11.23
C GLN A 69 -6.02 -14.10 -9.90
N ALA A 70 -5.08 -14.79 -9.24
CA ALA A 70 -5.33 -15.44 -7.94
C ALA A 70 -5.71 -14.44 -6.83
N HIS A 71 -5.26 -13.19 -6.94
CA HIS A 71 -5.52 -12.12 -5.99
C HIS A 71 -6.46 -11.03 -6.54
N GLN A 72 -7.38 -11.40 -7.44
CA GLN A 72 -8.34 -10.46 -8.01
C GLN A 72 -9.15 -9.73 -6.92
N ALA A 73 -9.42 -8.44 -7.15
CA ALA A 73 -10.11 -7.55 -6.21
C ALA A 73 -9.39 -7.38 -4.85
N LYS A 74 -8.07 -7.63 -4.78
CA LYS A 74 -7.21 -7.31 -3.65
C LYS A 74 -6.27 -6.16 -4.00
N TRP A 75 -5.78 -5.49 -2.96
CA TRP A 75 -4.68 -4.54 -3.11
C TRP A 75 -3.38 -5.30 -3.34
N ILE A 76 -2.70 -4.99 -4.43
CA ILE A 76 -1.39 -5.54 -4.78
C ILE A 76 -0.44 -4.36 -4.89
N PHE A 77 0.66 -4.44 -4.14
CA PHE A 77 1.73 -3.45 -4.15
C PHE A 77 3.04 -4.15 -4.51
N GLY A 78 3.87 -3.50 -5.32
CA GLY A 78 5.15 -4.04 -5.74
C GLY A 78 6.00 -2.97 -6.41
N HIS A 79 7.28 -3.28 -6.56
CA HIS A 79 8.22 -2.49 -7.35
C HIS A 79 8.52 -3.22 -8.66
N ILE A 80 8.69 -2.48 -9.74
CA ILE A 80 9.16 -3.02 -11.02
C ILE A 80 10.55 -2.44 -11.23
N SER A 81 11.56 -3.30 -11.30
CA SER A 81 12.94 -2.91 -11.58
C SER A 81 13.15 -2.74 -13.08
N TYR A 82 14.02 -1.80 -13.47
CA TYR A 82 14.48 -1.61 -14.86
C TYR A 82 15.80 -2.36 -15.08
#